data_AF-A0A2M8ACB7-F1
#
_entry.id   AF-A0A2M8ACB7-F1
#
_cell.length_a   1.000
_cell.length_b   1.000
_cell.length_c   1.000
_cell.angle_alpha   90.00
_cell.angle_beta   90.00
_cell.angle_gamma   90.00
#
_symmetry.space_group_name_H-M   'P 1'
#
loop_
_entity.id
_entity.type
_entity.pdbx_description
1 polymer ?
#
loop_
_entity_poly.entity_id
_entity_poly.type
_entity_poly.pdbx_seq_one_letter_code
_entity_poly.pdbx_strand_id
1 'polypeptide(L)' 'MKNYLLLFTIIFIGIYSQAQKNQLNNKALNSRSDTFDILNYQINLDLTNDGNQLIKGNCVVTFTPKING' A
#
# COMPACT_ATOMS: atom_id res chain seq x y z
N MET A 1 -36.57 -25.79 21.72
CA MET A 1 -35.70 -26.06 20.54
C MET A 1 -35.75 -24.98 19.47
N LYS A 2 -36.93 -24.41 19.12
CA LYS A 2 -37.06 -23.36 18.09
C LYS A 2 -36.24 -22.06 18.35
N ASN A 3 -36.10 -21.63 19.61
CA ASN A 3 -35.43 -20.37 19.93
C ASN A 3 -33.89 -20.43 19.75
N TYR A 4 -33.29 -21.61 19.92
CA TYR A 4 -31.85 -21.81 19.66
C TYR A 4 -31.55 -21.89 18.16
N LEU A 5 -32.52 -22.34 17.35
CA LEU A 5 -32.40 -22.41 15.89
C LEU A 5 -32.33 -20.99 15.27
N LEU A 6 -33.12 -20.05 15.79
CA LEU A 6 -33.08 -18.64 15.39
C LEU A 6 -31.73 -17.97 15.72
N LEU A 7 -31.14 -18.27 16.89
CA LEU A 7 -29.82 -17.74 17.24
C LEU A 7 -28.71 -18.21 16.26
N PHE A 8 -28.74 -19.49 15.86
CA PHE A 8 -27.78 -20.03 14.89
C PHE A 8 -27.89 -19.37 13.51
N THR A 9 -29.10 -19.05 13.06
CA THR A 9 -29.30 -18.37 11.77
C THR A 9 -28.78 -16.92 11.75
N ILE A 10 -28.87 -16.21 12.88
CA ILE A 10 -28.37 -14.82 12.99
C ILE A 10 -26.83 -14.79 12.99
N ILE A 11 -26.20 -15.77 13.66
CA ILE A 11 -24.74 -15.89 13.69
C ILE A 11 -24.21 -16.19 12.29
N PHE A 12 -24.85 -17.08 11.52
CA PHE A 12 -24.44 -17.39 10.14
C PHE A 12 -24.52 -16.16 9.21
N ILE A 13 -25.58 -15.34 9.30
CA ILE A 13 -25.72 -14.12 8.48
C ILE A 13 -24.59 -13.11 8.74
N GLY A 14 -24.14 -12.96 9.99
CA GLY A 14 -23.06 -12.04 10.35
C GLY A 14 -21.68 -12.40 9.78
N ILE A 15 -21.43 -13.69 9.48
CA ILE A 15 -20.14 -14.15 8.92
C ILE A 15 -20.06 -13.91 7.40
N TYR A 16 -21.19 -13.93 6.69
CA TYR A 16 -21.22 -13.69 5.24
C TYR A 16 -20.90 -12.24 4.84
N SER A 17 -21.05 -11.27 5.75
CA SER A 17 -20.82 -9.85 5.45
C SER A 17 -19.35 -9.43 5.38
N GLN A 18 -18.41 -10.29 5.79
CA GLN A 18 -16.98 -9.95 5.89
C GLN A 18 -16.17 -10.28 4.62
N ALA A 19 -16.77 -10.87 3.59
CA ALA A 19 -16.09 -11.12 2.32
C ALA A 19 -16.22 -9.92 1.34
N GLN A 20 -16.03 -8.70 1.81
CA GLN A 20 -15.82 -7.57 0.91
C GLN A 20 -14.44 -7.70 0.27
N LYS A 21 -14.43 -8.07 -1.01
CA LYS A 21 -13.27 -7.97 -1.90
C LYS A 21 -12.71 -6.55 -1.76
N ASN A 22 -11.56 -6.40 -1.10
CA ASN A 22 -10.67 -5.29 -1.37
C ASN A 22 -10.29 -5.41 -2.85
N GLN A 23 -11.06 -4.75 -3.73
CA GLN A 23 -10.53 -4.37 -5.02
C GLN A 23 -9.45 -3.34 -4.71
N LEU A 24 -8.26 -3.84 -4.40
CA LEU A 24 -7.02 -3.09 -4.53
C LEU A 24 -6.91 -2.78 -6.02
N ASN A 25 -7.62 -1.72 -6.43
CA ASN A 25 -7.37 -1.02 -7.67
C ASN A 25 -5.96 -0.48 -7.52
N ASN A 26 -4.97 -1.33 -7.81
CA ASN A 26 -3.62 -0.95 -8.21
C ASN A 26 -3.69 -0.25 -9.57
N LYS A 27 -4.64 0.68 -9.76
CA LYS A 27 -4.39 1.78 -10.67
C LYS A 27 -3.14 2.42 -10.10
N ALA A 28 -2.10 2.53 -10.90
CA ALA A 28 -0.97 3.38 -10.57
C ALA A 28 -1.56 4.79 -10.39
N LEU A 29 -1.97 5.11 -9.16
CA LEU A 29 -2.25 6.46 -8.69
C LEU A 29 -1.16 7.33 -9.26
N ASN A 30 -1.53 8.44 -9.91
CA ASN A 30 -0.73 9.44 -10.64
C ASN A 30 0.57 9.90 -9.95
N SER A 31 1.42 8.96 -9.56
CA SER A 31 2.65 9.09 -8.78
C SER A 31 3.86 8.95 -9.70
N ARG A 32 3.64 8.50 -10.92
CA ARG A 32 4.67 8.47 -11.96
C ARG A 32 4.69 9.83 -12.63
N SER A 33 5.90 10.36 -12.79
CA SER A 33 6.11 11.60 -13.53
C SER A 33 5.84 11.36 -15.01
N ASP A 34 5.11 12.30 -15.62
CA ASP A 34 4.88 12.34 -17.07
C ASP A 34 6.11 12.86 -17.83
N THR A 35 7.06 13.50 -17.14
CA THR A 35 8.21 14.20 -17.74
C THR A 35 9.54 13.48 -17.58
N PHE A 36 9.68 12.58 -16.60
CA PHE A 36 10.92 11.85 -16.36
C PHE A 36 10.68 10.35 -16.17
N ASP A 37 11.65 9.55 -16.60
CA ASP A 37 11.76 8.12 -16.33
C ASP A 37 12.89 7.86 -15.34
N ILE A 38 12.58 7.16 -14.25
CA ILE A 38 13.58 6.72 -13.27
C ILE A 38 14.26 5.47 -13.81
N LEU A 39 15.57 5.55 -14.06
CA LEU A 39 16.38 4.43 -14.55
C LEU A 39 16.94 3.61 -13.39
N ASN A 40 17.38 4.29 -12.33
CA ASN A 40 17.94 3.66 -11.14
C ASN A 40 17.79 4.57 -9.91
N TYR A 41 17.74 3.97 -8.73
CA TYR A 41 17.88 4.68 -7.47
C TYR A 41 18.81 3.90 -6.54
N GLN A 42 19.63 4.64 -5.80
CA GLN A 42 20.38 4.11 -4.67
C GLN A 42 19.92 4.85 -3.42
N ILE A 43 19.45 4.09 -2.44
CA ILE A 43 18.99 4.62 -1.16
C ILE A 43 19.93 4.07 -0.08
N ASN A 44 20.61 4.98 0.61
CA ASN A 44 21.41 4.67 1.78
C ASN A 44 20.65 5.18 3.01
N LEU A 45 20.26 4.28 3.91
CA LEU A 45 19.54 4.62 5.14
C LEU A 45 20.44 4.41 6.34
N ASP A 46 20.46 5.40 7.23
CA ASP A 46 21.04 5.31 8.55
C ASP A 46 19.90 5.10 9.56
N LEU A 47 19.87 3.88 10.11
CA LEU A 47 18.91 3.41 11.11
C LEU A 47 19.51 3.39 12.52
N THR A 48 20.69 3.99 12.73
CA THR A 48 21.41 3.92 14.01
C THR A 48 20.62 4.57 15.15
N ASN A 49 19.70 5.50 14.84
CA ASN A 49 18.87 6.21 15.82
C ASN A 49 17.37 5.83 15.75
N ASP A 50 17.05 4.62 15.30
CA ASP A 50 15.66 4.15 15.16
C ASP A 50 14.89 4.11 16.49
N GLY A 51 15.57 3.93 17.62
CA GLY A 51 14.95 4.03 18.95
C GLY A 51 14.35 5.41 19.26
N ASN A 52 14.83 6.47 18.60
CA ASN A 52 14.25 7.81 18.64
C ASN A 52 13.33 8.09 17.43
N GLN A 53 12.95 7.05 16.69
CA GLN A 53 12.13 7.10 15.47
C GLN A 53 12.72 8.03 14.40
N LEU A 54 14.05 8.20 14.40
CA LEU A 54 14.75 9.03 13.42
C LEU A 54 15.49 8.15 12.43
N ILE A 55 15.01 8.16 11.19
CA ILE A 55 15.68 7.57 10.05
C ILE A 55 16.28 8.69 9.22
N LYS A 56 17.60 8.62 8.98
CA LYS A 56 18.28 9.51 8.03
C LYS A 56 18.50 8.76 6.73
N GLY A 57 18.39 9.45 5.61
CA GLY A 57 18.56 8.83 4.31
C GLY A 57 19.24 9.75 3.33
N ASN A 58 20.04 9.17 2.45
CA ASN A 58 20.50 9.78 1.22
C ASN A 58 19.97 8.97 0.04
N CYS A 59 19.39 9.65 -0.94
CA CYS A 59 18.89 9.03 -2.17
C CYS A 59 19.57 9.69 -3.36
N VAL A 60 20.16 8.87 -4.23
CA VAL A 60 20.67 9.29 -5.53
C VAL A 60 19.80 8.67 -6.60
N VAL A 61 19.19 9.51 -7.44
CA VAL A 61 18.28 9.08 -8.51
C VAL A 61 18.94 9.35 -9.86
N THR A 62 19.03 8.32 -10.69
CA THR A 62 19.39 8.46 -12.10
C THR A 62 18.10 8.42 -12.92
N PHE A 63 17.86 9.46 -13.71
CA PHE A 63 16.66 9.59 -14.52
C PHE A 63 16.98 10.10 -15.91
N THR A 64 16.07 9.85 -16.85
CA THR A 64 16.08 10.43 -18.20
C THR A 64 14.80 11.23 -18.41
N PRO A 65 14.83 12.37 -19.12
CA PRO A 65 13.60 13.01 -19.57
C PRO A 65 12.85 12.10 -20.54
N LYS A 66 11.52 12.13 -20.46
CA LYS A 66 10.59 11.48 -21.42
C LYS A 66 10.29 12.37 -22.64
N ILE A 67 10.55 13.67 -22.52
CA ILE A 67 10.24 14.66 -23.54
C ILE A 67 11.55 15.34 -23.91
N ASN A 68 11.87 15.38 -25.20
CA ASN A 68 12.97 16.18 -25.71
C ASN A 68 12.52 17.66 -25.69
N GLY A 69 13.23 18.48 -24.92
CA GLY A 69 13.00 19.94 -24.89
C GLY A 69 13.42 20.62 -26.19
#